data_AF-A0A1E1XEQ2-F1
#
_entry.id   AF-A0A1E1XEQ2-F1
#
_cell.length_a   1.000
_cell.length_b   1.000
_cell.length_c   1.000
_cell.angle_alpha   90.00
_cell.angle_beta   90.00
_cell.angle_gamma   90.00
#
_symmetry.space_group_name_H-M   'P 1'
#
loop_
_entity.id
_entity.type
_entity.pdbx_description
1 polymer ?
#
loop_
_entity_poly.entity_id
_entity_poly.type
_entity_poly.pdbx_seq_one_letter_code
_entity_poly.pdbx_strand_id
1 'polypeptide(L)'
;LASVGGLDGKRSRREPTVTYFMFSQQWSSGVCSAGHEKCVKEKERSFWTIHGLWPSSNTSDPEFCNRTLHYNATVLKPLVHQLDLYWPSMSEDNNKFWKHEWLKHGTCATVVPKLKGLYNFFNTTLNIYLQHNITEYLRSSGLVPTSGRTYTLQQIKDALHHDIKEAANFVCHYSKKYSAPVLAEIRLCLDRGLQPINCKIKHSDCDQGDVYYLASDASFGKSGAVALTSPHTWLLHCGWLLAISVIYRFH
;
A
#
# COMPACT_ATOMS: atom_id res chain seq x y z
N LEU A 1 41.91 49.19 -7.26
CA LEU A 1 42.01 47.95 -8.08
C LEU A 1 41.37 46.83 -7.29
N ALA A 2 40.35 46.22 -7.89
CA ALA A 2 39.32 45.42 -7.24
C ALA A 2 39.83 44.13 -6.58
N SER A 3 39.33 43.83 -5.39
CA SER A 3 39.32 42.48 -4.83
C SER A 3 38.12 41.74 -5.43
N VAL A 4 38.40 40.72 -6.25
CA VAL A 4 37.41 39.86 -6.89
C VAL A 4 37.49 38.51 -6.19
N GLY A 5 36.36 37.99 -5.71
CA GLY A 5 36.31 36.62 -5.22
C GLY A 5 35.21 36.34 -4.19
N GLY A 6 33.96 36.65 -4.52
CA GLY A 6 32.82 36.10 -3.78
C GLY A 6 32.70 34.60 -4.07
N LEU A 7 32.92 33.77 -3.05
CA LEU A 7 32.56 32.36 -3.08
C LEU A 7 31.08 32.24 -2.73
N ASP A 8 30.23 32.22 -3.75
CA ASP A 8 28.83 31.78 -3.62
C ASP A 8 28.82 30.29 -3.26
N GLY A 9 28.73 30.02 -1.95
CA GLY A 9 28.46 28.71 -1.40
C GLY A 9 27.08 28.23 -1.84
N LYS A 10 27.01 27.53 -2.98
CA LYS A 10 25.88 26.65 -3.31
C LYS A 10 25.76 25.63 -2.18
N ARG A 11 24.83 25.89 -1.26
CA ARG A 11 24.36 24.93 -0.26
C ARG A 11 23.82 23.73 -1.04
N SER A 12 24.63 22.68 -1.17
CA SER A 12 24.21 21.38 -1.68
C SER A 12 23.01 20.95 -0.85
N ARG A 13 21.81 20.96 -1.46
CA ARG A 13 20.63 20.36 -0.85
C ARG A 13 20.95 18.88 -0.75
N ARG A 14 21.20 18.38 0.47
CA ARG A 14 21.36 16.94 0.71
C ARG A 14 20.12 16.26 0.13
N GLU A 15 20.33 15.34 -0.81
CA GLU A 15 19.28 14.47 -1.33
C GLU A 15 18.53 13.84 -0.14
N PRO A 16 17.19 13.72 -0.19
CA PRO A 16 16.43 13.08 0.86
C PRO A 16 16.94 11.65 1.07
N THR A 17 17.33 11.33 2.30
CA THR A 17 17.82 10.00 2.64
C THR A 17 16.66 9.01 2.72
N VAL A 18 16.18 8.51 1.58
CA VAL A 18 15.17 7.44 1.55
C VAL A 18 15.86 6.09 1.79
N THR A 19 15.53 5.42 2.89
CA THR A 19 16.12 4.10 3.23
C THR A 19 15.15 2.93 3.08
N TYR A 20 13.85 3.20 3.16
CA TYR A 20 12.78 2.23 2.95
C TYR A 20 11.51 2.96 2.47
N PHE A 21 10.44 2.22 2.23
CA PHE A 21 9.12 2.73 1.89
C PHE A 21 8.08 2.15 2.83
N MET A 22 7.08 2.95 3.18
CA MET A 22 5.87 2.47 3.82
C MET A 22 4.78 2.34 2.76
N PHE A 23 4.33 1.12 2.48
CA PHE A 23 3.23 0.85 1.57
C PHE A 23 1.94 0.62 2.37
N SER A 24 1.02 1.57 2.33
CA SER A 24 -0.25 1.49 3.07
C SER A 24 -1.39 0.98 2.20
N GLN A 25 -2.06 -0.06 2.70
CA GLN A 25 -3.38 -0.47 2.24
C GLN A 25 -4.43 -0.08 3.29
N GLN A 26 -5.58 0.40 2.84
CA GLN A 26 -6.69 0.87 3.66
C GLN A 26 -7.95 0.02 3.47
N TRP A 27 -8.69 -0.13 4.57
CA TRP A 27 -10.02 -0.73 4.61
C TRP A 27 -11.08 0.36 4.71
N SER A 28 -11.90 0.52 3.67
CA SER A 28 -12.85 1.65 3.55
C SER A 28 -13.71 1.85 4.79
N SER A 29 -14.35 0.77 5.29
CA SER A 29 -15.24 0.87 6.44
C SER A 29 -14.50 1.17 7.74
N GLY A 30 -13.21 0.80 7.84
CA GLY A 30 -12.37 1.16 8.98
C GLY A 30 -11.90 2.60 8.95
N VAL A 31 -11.50 3.10 7.79
CA VAL A 31 -11.18 4.53 7.60
C VAL A 31 -12.41 5.39 7.90
N CYS A 32 -13.58 4.97 7.43
CA CYS A 32 -14.83 5.71 7.57
C CYS A 32 -15.53 5.57 8.93
N SER A 33 -15.12 4.65 9.80
CA SER A 33 -15.74 4.45 11.12
C SER A 33 -15.41 5.55 12.14
N ALA A 34 -14.29 6.25 11.93
CA ALA A 34 -13.71 7.24 12.85
C ALA A 34 -14.46 8.58 12.89
N GLY A 35 -15.48 8.78 12.05
CA GLY A 35 -16.25 10.02 12.02
C GLY A 35 -15.50 11.23 11.44
N HIS A 36 -14.38 11.00 10.75
CA HIS A 36 -13.77 12.03 9.90
C HIS A 36 -14.73 12.41 8.76
N GLU A 37 -14.72 13.69 8.39
CA GLU A 37 -15.67 14.32 7.49
C GLU A 37 -15.85 13.56 6.15
N LYS A 38 -17.13 13.31 5.81
CA LYS A 38 -17.69 12.86 4.52
C LYS A 38 -16.89 11.81 3.75
N CYS A 39 -16.91 10.58 4.23
CA CYS A 39 -16.65 9.44 3.35
C CYS A 39 -17.65 9.38 2.19
N VAL A 40 -17.13 9.10 0.99
CA VAL A 40 -17.90 8.93 -0.24
C VAL A 40 -18.30 7.45 -0.35
N LYS A 41 -19.53 7.13 0.05
CA LYS A 41 -20.02 5.75 0.14
C LYS A 41 -19.88 4.95 -1.15
N GLU A 42 -20.06 5.59 -2.30
CA GLU A 42 -19.97 4.97 -3.62
C GLU A 42 -18.55 4.51 -3.98
N LYS A 43 -17.55 5.02 -3.25
CA LYS A 43 -16.13 4.66 -3.42
C LYS A 43 -15.65 3.58 -2.46
N GLU A 44 -16.48 3.18 -1.50
CA GLU A 44 -16.15 2.05 -0.64
C GLU A 44 -15.94 0.77 -1.47
N ARG A 45 -15.06 -0.09 -0.97
CA ARG A 45 -14.78 -1.39 -1.55
C ARG A 45 -14.93 -2.47 -0.50
N SER A 46 -15.40 -3.64 -0.93
CA SER A 46 -15.44 -4.85 -0.11
C SER A 46 -14.09 -5.58 -0.07
N PHE A 47 -13.01 -4.89 -0.46
CA PHE A 47 -11.63 -5.37 -0.50
C PHE A 47 -10.69 -4.23 -0.10
N TRP A 48 -9.50 -4.58 0.40
CA TRP A 48 -8.47 -3.61 0.77
C TRP A 48 -7.97 -2.85 -0.46
N THR A 49 -7.81 -1.54 -0.33
CA THR A 49 -7.34 -0.65 -1.41
C THR A 49 -6.04 0.03 -1.01
N ILE A 50 -5.34 0.62 -1.98
CA ILE A 50 -4.12 1.40 -1.74
C ILE A 50 -4.51 2.73 -1.09
N HIS A 51 -3.80 3.09 -0.02
CA HIS A 51 -3.73 4.47 0.46
C HIS A 51 -2.52 5.15 -0.17
N GLY A 52 -1.32 4.57 -0.06
CA GLY A 52 -0.14 5.16 -0.69
C GLY A 52 1.16 4.39 -0.53
N LEU A 53 2.19 4.89 -1.21
CA LEU A 53 3.57 4.42 -1.10
C LEU A 53 4.46 5.60 -0.70
N TRP A 54 4.99 5.56 0.51
CA TRP A 54 5.63 6.71 1.14
C TRP A 54 7.12 6.45 1.35
N PRO A 55 8.01 7.22 0.70
CA PRO A 55 9.44 7.14 0.98
C PRO A 55 9.72 7.54 2.42
N SER A 56 10.52 6.74 3.12
CA SER A 56 10.75 6.89 4.56
C SER A 56 12.20 6.61 4.95
N SER A 57 12.55 7.03 6.17
CA SER A 57 13.84 6.75 6.78
C SER A 57 13.72 6.51 8.28
N ASN A 58 14.82 6.15 8.94
CA ASN A 58 14.82 6.00 10.40
C ASN A 58 14.63 7.35 11.13
N THR A 59 14.85 8.48 10.44
CA THR A 59 14.93 9.81 11.07
C THR A 59 13.92 10.82 10.53
N SER A 60 13.28 10.53 9.40
CA SER A 60 12.37 11.45 8.72
C SER A 60 11.59 10.75 7.60
N ASP A 61 10.40 11.26 7.31
CA ASP A 61 9.61 10.94 6.13
C ASP A 61 9.67 12.15 5.18
N PRO A 62 10.50 12.11 4.12
CA PRO A 62 10.65 13.26 3.24
C PRO A 62 9.38 13.51 2.42
N GLU A 63 9.01 14.78 2.29
CA GLU A 63 7.81 15.22 1.59
C GLU A 63 8.13 16.35 0.60
N PHE A 64 7.36 16.43 -0.49
CA PHE A 64 7.43 17.51 -1.49
C PHE A 64 8.85 17.75 -2.05
N CYS A 65 9.63 16.68 -2.25
CA CYS A 65 11.07 16.74 -2.52
C CYS A 65 11.45 17.43 -3.83
N ASN A 66 10.57 17.42 -4.83
CA ASN A 66 10.88 18.04 -6.11
C ASN A 66 9.69 18.79 -6.72
N ARG A 67 9.75 20.12 -6.65
CA ARG A 67 8.70 21.02 -7.16
C ARG A 67 8.68 21.15 -8.69
N THR A 68 9.70 20.68 -9.42
CA THR A 68 9.71 20.67 -10.89
C THR A 68 9.01 19.44 -11.47
N LEU A 69 8.76 18.42 -10.64
CA LEU A 69 8.03 17.21 -11.04
C LEU A 69 6.52 17.40 -10.87
N HIS A 70 5.92 18.04 -11.87
CA HIS A 70 4.49 18.35 -11.85
C HIS A 70 3.61 17.11 -12.05
N TYR A 71 2.41 17.15 -11.47
CA TYR A 71 1.37 16.17 -11.72
C TYR A 71 0.68 16.44 -13.07
N ASN A 72 0.56 15.42 -13.92
CA ASN A 72 -0.18 15.48 -15.17
C ASN A 72 -1.07 14.23 -15.30
N ALA A 73 -2.37 14.40 -15.10
CA ALA A 73 -3.36 13.33 -15.18
C ALA A 73 -3.35 12.58 -16.52
N THR A 74 -2.96 13.24 -17.62
CA THR A 74 -2.92 12.63 -18.96
C THR A 74 -1.92 11.47 -19.03
N VAL A 75 -0.83 11.55 -18.28
CA VAL A 75 0.19 10.48 -18.19
C VAL A 75 -0.39 9.22 -17.54
N LEU A 76 -1.40 9.37 -16.68
CA LEU A 76 -2.02 8.26 -15.98
C LEU A 76 -3.17 7.62 -16.76
N LYS A 77 -3.57 8.15 -17.94
CA LYS A 77 -4.66 7.60 -18.76
C LYS A 77 -4.64 6.06 -18.89
N PRO A 78 -3.49 5.39 -19.12
CA PRO A 78 -3.46 3.92 -19.22
C PRO A 78 -3.77 3.18 -17.90
N LEU A 79 -3.66 3.86 -16.76
CA LEU A 79 -3.81 3.28 -15.42
C LEU A 79 -5.13 3.68 -14.74
N VAL A 80 -5.88 4.68 -15.26
CA VAL A 80 -7.04 5.29 -14.58
C VAL A 80 -8.03 4.25 -14.07
N HIS A 81 -8.41 3.25 -14.88
CA HIS A 81 -9.35 2.23 -14.45
C HIS A 81 -8.84 1.41 -13.25
N GLN A 82 -7.55 1.06 -13.24
CA GLN A 82 -6.95 0.34 -12.12
C GLN A 82 -6.83 1.24 -10.88
N LEU A 83 -6.49 2.52 -11.07
CA LEU A 83 -6.40 3.48 -9.98
C LEU A 83 -7.77 3.77 -9.36
N ASP A 84 -8.83 3.89 -10.15
CA ASP A 84 -10.20 4.07 -9.65
C ASP A 84 -10.71 2.86 -8.86
N LEU A 85 -10.27 1.67 -9.24
CA LEU A 85 -10.66 0.42 -8.59
C LEU A 85 -9.87 0.17 -7.30
N TYR A 86 -8.54 0.25 -7.39
CA TYR A 86 -7.62 -0.19 -6.34
C TYR A 86 -6.99 0.95 -5.53
N TRP A 87 -7.04 2.21 -5.99
CA TRP A 87 -6.51 3.36 -5.28
C TRP A 87 -7.53 4.53 -5.19
N PRO A 88 -8.81 4.27 -4.82
CA PRO A 88 -9.79 5.33 -4.65
C PRO A 88 -9.45 6.24 -3.46
N SER A 89 -9.88 7.50 -3.55
CA SER A 89 -9.99 8.36 -2.38
C SER A 89 -11.24 8.02 -1.58
N MET A 90 -11.13 8.01 -0.25
CA MET A 90 -12.29 7.77 0.62
C MET A 90 -13.15 9.03 0.83
N SER A 91 -12.60 10.23 0.64
CA SER A 91 -13.27 11.50 1.04
C SER A 91 -13.32 12.57 -0.04
N GLU A 92 -12.55 12.43 -1.13
CA GLU A 92 -12.49 13.44 -2.19
C GLU A 92 -12.43 12.83 -3.60
N ASP A 93 -12.20 13.67 -4.60
CA ASP A 93 -11.98 13.24 -5.98
C ASP A 93 -10.68 12.41 -6.11
N ASN A 94 -10.72 11.35 -6.90
CA ASN A 94 -9.58 10.44 -7.04
C ASN A 94 -8.38 11.15 -7.66
N ASN A 95 -8.60 12.01 -8.65
CA ASN A 95 -7.52 12.72 -9.32
C ASN A 95 -6.82 13.73 -8.39
N LYS A 96 -7.58 14.40 -7.52
CA LYS A 96 -7.02 15.26 -6.46
C LYS A 96 -6.17 14.47 -5.47
N PHE A 97 -6.67 13.31 -5.06
CA PHE A 97 -5.96 12.43 -4.14
C PHE A 97 -4.65 11.89 -4.75
N TRP A 98 -4.68 11.38 -5.99
CA TRP A 98 -3.46 10.94 -6.68
C TRP A 98 -2.47 12.08 -6.90
N LYS A 99 -2.96 13.30 -7.16
CA LYS A 99 -2.11 14.48 -7.22
C LYS A 99 -1.42 14.75 -5.87
N HIS A 100 -2.15 14.60 -4.76
CA HIS A 100 -1.58 14.73 -3.41
C HIS A 100 -0.48 13.69 -3.18
N GLU A 101 -0.79 12.41 -3.38
CA GLU A 101 0.15 11.29 -3.20
C GLU A 101 1.42 11.47 -4.05
N TRP A 102 1.26 11.89 -5.32
CA TRP A 102 2.42 12.16 -6.17
C TRP A 102 3.27 13.33 -5.65
N LEU A 103 2.66 14.50 -5.45
CA LEU A 103 3.41 15.70 -5.11
C LEU A 103 4.10 15.57 -3.75
N LYS A 104 3.39 15.00 -2.77
CA LYS A 104 3.88 14.83 -1.41
C LYS A 104 4.89 13.70 -1.31
N HIS A 105 4.59 12.52 -1.85
CA HIS A 105 5.40 11.31 -1.63
C HIS A 105 6.12 10.84 -2.90
N GLY A 106 5.43 10.78 -4.04
CA GLY A 106 6.00 10.28 -5.30
C GLY A 106 7.22 11.08 -5.80
N THR A 107 7.26 12.40 -5.59
CA THR A 107 8.43 13.22 -5.96
C THR A 107 9.70 12.84 -5.19
N CYS A 108 9.55 12.32 -3.97
CA CYS A 108 10.64 11.81 -3.13
C CYS A 108 11.07 10.38 -3.50
N ALA A 109 10.20 9.61 -4.16
CA ALA A 109 10.46 8.23 -4.55
C ALA A 109 11.41 8.09 -5.76
N THR A 110 11.67 9.18 -6.47
CA THR A 110 12.42 9.19 -7.74
C THR A 110 13.90 8.79 -7.62
N VAL A 111 14.41 8.71 -6.38
CA VAL A 111 15.73 8.13 -6.05
C VAL A 111 15.81 6.62 -6.28
N VAL A 112 14.68 5.94 -6.48
CA VAL A 112 14.61 4.53 -6.88
C VAL A 112 14.24 4.43 -8.36
N PRO A 113 15.06 3.79 -9.21
CA PRO A 113 14.83 3.74 -10.66
C PRO A 113 13.45 3.22 -11.07
N LYS A 114 12.93 2.20 -10.39
CA LYS A 114 11.59 1.62 -10.66
C LYS A 114 10.42 2.58 -10.38
N LEU A 115 10.65 3.62 -9.58
CA LEU A 115 9.64 4.63 -9.20
C LEU A 115 9.90 5.99 -9.87
N LYS A 116 10.90 6.08 -10.75
CA LYS A 116 11.28 7.35 -11.38
C LYS A 116 10.21 7.79 -12.38
N GLY A 117 9.49 8.86 -12.03
CA GLY A 117 8.48 9.50 -12.86
C GLY A 117 7.05 9.11 -12.49
N LEU A 118 6.10 9.99 -12.84
CA LEU A 118 4.70 9.90 -12.44
C LEU A 118 4.07 8.55 -12.79
N TYR A 119 4.17 8.12 -14.06
CA TYR A 119 3.65 6.83 -14.50
C TYR A 119 4.24 5.65 -13.72
N ASN A 120 5.56 5.61 -13.59
CA ASN A 120 6.27 4.50 -12.95
C ASN A 120 5.94 4.39 -11.46
N PHE A 121 5.77 5.51 -10.76
CA PHE A 121 5.36 5.50 -9.36
C PHE A 121 3.99 4.83 -9.18
N PHE A 122 2.99 5.24 -9.95
CA PHE A 122 1.64 4.64 -9.86
C PHE A 122 1.61 3.19 -10.35
N ASN A 123 2.22 2.89 -11.50
CA ASN A 123 2.23 1.56 -12.08
C ASN A 123 2.96 0.55 -11.16
N THR A 124 4.12 0.93 -10.62
CA THR A 124 4.88 0.06 -9.71
C THR A 124 4.15 -0.14 -8.39
N THR A 125 3.50 0.90 -7.85
CA THR A 125 2.70 0.76 -6.61
C THR A 125 1.49 -0.16 -6.82
N LEU A 126 0.81 -0.07 -7.97
CA LEU A 126 -0.23 -1.04 -8.35
C LEU A 126 0.31 -2.47 -8.41
N ASN A 127 1.50 -2.69 -8.97
CA ASN A 127 2.11 -4.02 -9.02
C ASN A 127 2.43 -4.56 -7.62
N ILE A 128 2.94 -3.72 -6.71
CA ILE A 128 3.17 -4.10 -5.31
C ILE A 128 1.84 -4.52 -4.64
N TYR A 129 0.77 -3.75 -4.85
CA TYR A 129 -0.56 -4.07 -4.34
C TYR A 129 -1.04 -5.45 -4.82
N LEU A 130 -0.93 -5.73 -6.12
CA LEU A 130 -1.37 -7.00 -6.71
C LEU A 130 -0.55 -8.19 -6.18
N GLN A 131 0.72 -7.99 -5.85
CA GLN A 131 1.59 -9.00 -5.25
C GLN A 131 1.26 -9.25 -3.76
N HIS A 132 0.81 -8.23 -3.03
CA HIS A 132 0.57 -8.29 -1.59
C HIS A 132 -0.89 -7.96 -1.25
N ASN A 133 -1.83 -8.67 -1.88
CA ASN A 133 -3.27 -8.45 -1.68
C ASN A 133 -3.75 -8.96 -0.30
N ILE A 134 -3.93 -8.03 0.63
CA ILE A 134 -4.32 -8.33 2.01
C ILE A 134 -5.70 -9.00 2.09
N THR A 135 -6.62 -8.62 1.20
CA THR A 135 -7.97 -9.22 1.14
C THR A 135 -7.88 -10.72 0.99
N GLU A 136 -7.00 -11.20 0.11
CA GLU A 136 -6.86 -12.62 -0.14
C GLU A 136 -6.23 -13.37 1.02
N TYR A 137 -5.21 -12.80 1.66
CA TYR A 137 -4.58 -13.42 2.83
C TYR A 137 -5.54 -13.58 4.01
N LEU A 138 -6.31 -12.53 4.33
CA LEU A 138 -7.31 -12.60 5.39
C LEU A 138 -8.40 -13.63 5.04
N ARG A 139 -8.94 -13.55 3.82
CA ARG A 139 -10.00 -14.45 3.35
C ARG A 139 -9.57 -15.92 3.34
N SER A 140 -8.36 -16.23 2.86
CA SER A 140 -7.85 -17.61 2.84
C SER A 140 -7.67 -18.21 4.23
N SER A 141 -7.50 -17.35 5.24
CA SER A 141 -7.40 -17.74 6.65
C SER A 141 -8.76 -17.76 7.36
N GLY A 142 -9.87 -17.53 6.64
CA GLY A 142 -11.22 -17.49 7.17
C GLY A 142 -11.61 -16.18 7.87
N LEU A 143 -10.74 -15.15 7.81
CA LEU A 143 -11.01 -13.85 8.39
C LEU A 143 -11.73 -12.99 7.35
N VAL A 144 -13.01 -12.74 7.62
CA VAL A 144 -13.88 -11.92 6.77
C VAL A 144 -14.39 -10.71 7.53
N PRO A 145 -14.74 -9.62 6.84
CA PRO A 145 -15.40 -8.48 7.45
C PRO A 145 -16.68 -8.89 8.19
N THR A 146 -16.92 -8.39 9.40
CA THR A 146 -18.12 -8.69 10.19
C THR A 146 -18.76 -7.45 10.80
N SER A 147 -20.05 -7.51 11.15
CA SER A 147 -20.79 -6.39 11.73
C SER A 147 -20.82 -6.38 13.27
N GLY A 148 -20.29 -7.39 13.94
CA GLY A 148 -20.45 -7.52 15.39
C GLY A 148 -19.48 -8.46 16.11
N ARG A 149 -18.45 -8.96 15.43
CA ARG A 149 -17.38 -9.75 16.05
C ARG A 149 -16.04 -9.05 15.86
N THR A 150 -15.20 -9.17 16.88
CA THR A 150 -13.80 -8.76 16.83
C THR A 150 -12.93 -9.95 16.43
N TYR A 151 -11.73 -9.64 15.97
CA TYR A 151 -10.61 -10.58 15.87
C TYR A 151 -9.50 -10.10 16.78
N THR A 152 -8.69 -11.00 17.32
CA THR A 152 -7.46 -10.54 17.96
C THR A 152 -6.52 -9.98 16.90
N LEU A 153 -5.73 -8.97 17.25
CA LEU A 153 -4.71 -8.44 16.34
C LEU A 153 -3.73 -9.53 15.89
N GLN A 154 -3.47 -10.50 16.77
CA GLN A 154 -2.63 -11.65 16.46
C GLN A 154 -3.25 -12.55 15.38
N GLN A 155 -4.57 -12.80 15.40
CA GLN A 155 -5.24 -13.53 14.32
C GLN A 155 -5.11 -12.81 12.98
N ILE A 156 -5.28 -11.48 12.97
CA ILE A 156 -5.09 -10.67 11.75
C ILE A 156 -3.65 -10.78 11.25
N LYS A 157 -2.66 -10.67 12.15
CA LYS A 157 -1.24 -10.80 11.81
C LYS A 157 -0.90 -12.20 11.28
N ASP A 158 -1.42 -13.25 11.92
CA ASP A 158 -1.19 -14.65 11.55
C ASP A 158 -1.83 -15.03 10.22
N ALA A 159 -2.90 -14.33 9.83
CA ALA A 159 -3.56 -14.51 8.54
C ALA A 159 -2.77 -13.92 7.36
N LEU A 160 -1.79 -13.04 7.61
CA LEU A 160 -0.95 -12.48 6.55
C LEU A 160 0.05 -13.51 6.02
N HIS A 161 0.41 -13.38 4.74
CA HIS A 161 1.46 -14.23 4.15
C HIS A 161 2.78 -14.11 4.90
N HIS A 162 3.52 -15.22 5.01
CA HIS A 162 4.76 -15.30 5.79
C HIS A 162 5.80 -14.22 5.39
N ASP A 163 5.89 -13.89 4.10
CA ASP A 163 6.80 -12.86 3.59
C ASP A 163 6.50 -11.44 4.09
N ILE A 164 5.25 -11.14 4.46
CA ILE A 164 4.84 -9.78 4.85
C ILE A 164 4.46 -9.66 6.33
N LYS A 165 4.29 -10.79 7.02
CA LYS A 165 3.78 -10.85 8.40
C LYS A 165 4.62 -10.01 9.38
N GLU A 166 5.94 -10.06 9.28
CA GLU A 166 6.85 -9.27 10.13
C GLU A 166 7.16 -7.88 9.55
N ALA A 167 6.75 -7.63 8.30
CA ALA A 167 6.82 -6.33 7.64
C ALA A 167 5.58 -5.46 7.90
N ALA A 168 4.54 -6.00 8.55
CA ALA A 168 3.26 -5.34 8.72
C ALA A 168 3.15 -4.53 10.02
N ASN A 169 2.71 -3.27 9.87
CA ASN A 169 2.22 -2.39 10.92
C ASN A 169 0.70 -2.22 10.77
N PHE A 170 0.00 -2.03 11.88
CA PHE A 170 -1.47 -1.99 11.93
C PHE A 170 -1.94 -0.62 12.42
N VAL A 171 -2.87 -0.03 11.70
CA VAL A 171 -3.47 1.26 12.05
C VAL A 171 -4.92 1.02 12.38
N CYS A 172 -5.31 1.50 13.56
CA CYS A 172 -6.68 1.43 14.01
C CYS A 172 -7.22 2.81 14.33
N HIS A 173 -8.53 2.96 14.18
CA HIS A 173 -9.27 4.12 14.59
C HIS A 173 -10.15 3.83 15.80
N TYR A 174 -10.16 4.75 16.76
CA TYR A 174 -11.01 4.67 17.95
C TYR A 174 -12.30 5.47 17.71
N SER A 175 -13.43 4.88 18.09
CA SER A 175 -14.73 5.52 17.97
C SER A 175 -15.62 5.06 19.11
N LYS A 176 -16.38 5.98 19.69
CA LYS A 176 -17.31 5.70 20.80
C LYS A 176 -18.41 4.69 20.42
N LYS A 177 -18.58 4.40 19.14
CA LYS A 177 -19.55 3.41 18.62
C LYS A 177 -19.11 1.96 18.84
N TYR A 178 -17.82 1.71 19.04
CA TYR A 178 -17.24 0.38 19.11
C TYR A 178 -16.53 0.17 20.44
N SER A 179 -16.63 -1.04 20.98
CA SER A 179 -15.99 -1.43 22.24
C SER A 179 -14.48 -1.68 22.12
N ALA A 180 -13.95 -1.68 20.91
CA ALA A 180 -12.57 -1.98 20.55
C ALA A 180 -12.17 -1.13 19.34
N PRO A 181 -10.87 -0.89 19.10
CA PRO A 181 -10.40 -0.18 17.92
C PRO A 181 -10.87 -0.84 16.61
N VAL A 182 -11.09 -0.03 15.58
CA VAL A 182 -11.46 -0.48 14.24
C VAL A 182 -10.23 -0.49 13.35
N LEU A 183 -9.92 -1.64 12.75
CA LEU A 183 -8.80 -1.80 11.82
C LEU A 183 -9.05 -0.96 10.55
N ALA A 184 -8.16 -0.02 10.28
CA ALA A 184 -8.29 0.97 9.20
C ALA A 184 -7.22 0.83 8.12
N GLU A 185 -5.96 0.59 8.51
CA GLU A 185 -4.88 0.36 7.55
C GLU A 185 -3.96 -0.80 7.99
N ILE A 186 -3.36 -1.46 7.01
CA ILE A 186 -2.21 -2.33 7.21
C ILE A 186 -1.11 -1.80 6.31
N ARG A 187 0.05 -1.50 6.91
CA ARG A 187 1.17 -0.86 6.25
C ARG A 187 2.36 -1.80 6.21
N LEU A 188 2.95 -1.98 5.04
CA LEU A 188 4.12 -2.83 4.83
C LEU A 188 5.38 -1.98 4.69
N CYS A 189 6.44 -2.31 5.43
CA CYS A 189 7.76 -1.76 5.16
C CYS A 189 8.42 -2.49 4.00
N LEU A 190 8.89 -1.73 3.01
CA LEU A 190 9.59 -2.24 1.83
C LEU A 190 10.99 -1.64 1.74
N ASP A 191 11.98 -2.42 1.34
CA ASP A 191 13.31 -1.89 1.05
C ASP A 191 13.34 -1.08 -0.26
N ARG A 192 14.52 -0.60 -0.65
CA ARG A 192 14.72 0.13 -1.91
C ARG A 192 14.59 -0.75 -3.16
N GLY A 193 14.64 -2.07 -2.99
CA GLY A 193 14.30 -3.07 -4.01
C GLY A 193 12.79 -3.27 -4.17
N LEU A 194 11.99 -2.67 -3.28
CA LEU A 194 10.55 -2.80 -3.14
C LEU A 194 10.15 -4.21 -2.68
N GLN A 195 10.95 -4.81 -1.79
CA GLN A 195 10.68 -6.10 -1.17
C GLN A 195 10.34 -5.93 0.31
N PRO A 196 9.46 -6.76 0.89
CA PRO A 196 9.10 -6.69 2.31
C PRO A 196 10.31 -6.79 3.23
N ILE A 197 10.36 -5.92 4.24
CA ILE A 197 11.36 -5.94 5.32
C ILE A 197 10.69 -5.68 6.65
N ASN A 198 11.31 -6.13 7.74
CA ASN A 198 10.81 -5.84 9.07
C ASN A 198 10.75 -4.33 9.30
N CYS A 199 9.59 -3.84 9.74
CA CYS A 199 9.44 -2.45 10.12
C CYS A 199 10.29 -2.15 11.36
N LYS A 200 11.25 -1.24 11.22
CA LYS A 200 12.11 -0.80 12.32
C LYS A 200 11.33 -0.06 13.40
N ILE A 201 10.33 0.71 12.98
CA ILE A 201 9.38 1.36 13.89
C ILE A 201 8.06 0.60 13.78
N LYS A 202 7.68 -0.05 14.88
CA LYS A 202 6.37 -0.68 15.02
C LYS A 202 5.39 0.40 15.46
N HIS A 203 4.71 1.01 14.50
CA HIS A 203 3.54 1.82 14.79
C HIS A 203 2.34 0.87 14.81
N SER A 204 1.81 0.62 16.01
CA SER A 204 0.50 -0.02 16.17
C SER A 204 -0.39 0.97 16.89
N ASP A 205 -1.26 1.62 16.13
CA ASP A 205 -2.36 2.39 16.74
C ASP A 205 -3.47 1.43 17.20
N CYS A 206 -3.34 0.15 16.88
CA CYS A 206 -4.13 -0.92 17.45
C CYS A 206 -3.52 -1.34 18.79
N ASP A 207 -4.29 -1.28 19.87
CA ASP A 207 -3.94 -1.95 21.13
C ASP A 207 -3.69 -3.45 20.86
N GLN A 208 -2.84 -4.12 21.66
CA GLN A 208 -2.47 -5.54 21.48
C GLN A 208 -3.61 -6.55 21.72
N GLY A 209 -4.86 -6.11 21.66
CA GLY A 209 -6.05 -6.90 21.93
C GLY A 209 -6.91 -7.12 20.69
N ASP A 210 -8.20 -6.94 20.88
CA ASP A 210 -9.23 -7.15 19.88
C ASP A 210 -9.38 -5.93 18.95
N VAL A 211 -9.64 -6.20 17.68
CA VAL A 211 -9.94 -5.20 16.65
C VAL A 211 -11.21 -5.56 15.89
N TYR A 212 -11.97 -4.55 15.50
CA TYR A 212 -13.06 -4.71 14.56
C TYR A 212 -12.52 -4.68 13.13
N TYR A 213 -12.79 -5.75 12.37
CA TYR A 213 -12.69 -5.77 10.91
C TYR A 213 -14.10 -5.65 10.34
N LEU A 214 -14.55 -4.40 10.13
CA LEU A 214 -15.96 -4.09 9.86
C LEU A 214 -16.42 -4.53 8.48
N ALA A 215 -17.62 -5.09 8.40
CA ALA A 215 -18.33 -5.32 7.14
C ALA A 215 -18.43 -4.03 6.29
N SER A 216 -18.27 -4.18 4.98
CA SER A 216 -18.48 -3.09 4.03
C SER A 216 -19.94 -2.99 3.63
N ASP A 217 -20.48 -1.78 3.66
CA ASP A 217 -21.80 -1.46 3.11
C ASP A 217 -21.78 -1.38 1.57
N ALA A 218 -20.61 -1.52 0.94
CA ALA A 218 -20.48 -1.65 -0.50
C ALA A 218 -21.18 -2.94 -0.93
N SER A 219 -22.38 -2.79 -1.50
CA SER A 219 -23.16 -3.91 -2.03
C SER A 219 -22.29 -4.78 -2.93
N PHE A 220 -22.14 -6.05 -2.55
CA PHE A 220 -21.44 -7.09 -3.31
C PHE A 220 -22.23 -7.37 -4.60
N GLY A 221 -22.10 -6.50 -5.59
CA GLY A 221 -22.90 -6.60 -6.80
C GLY A 221 -22.86 -5.34 -7.65
N LYS A 222 -21.88 -5.28 -8.56
CA LYS A 222 -22.01 -4.81 -9.97
C LYS A 222 -20.67 -4.52 -10.66
N SER A 223 -19.56 -4.45 -9.95
CA SER A 223 -18.24 -4.31 -10.57
C SER A 223 -17.54 -5.66 -10.56
N GLY A 224 -17.44 -6.28 -11.73
CA GLY A 224 -16.97 -7.65 -11.91
C GLY A 224 -15.70 -7.94 -11.12
N ALA A 225 -15.78 -8.98 -10.27
CA ALA A 225 -14.62 -9.68 -9.79
C ALA A 225 -13.92 -10.29 -11.02
N VAL A 226 -12.98 -9.56 -11.61
CA VAL A 226 -11.95 -10.18 -12.42
C VAL A 226 -11.14 -10.98 -11.42
N ALA A 227 -11.29 -12.31 -11.47
CA ALA A 227 -10.44 -13.22 -10.75
C ALA A 227 -8.98 -12.82 -11.04
N LEU A 228 -8.31 -12.25 -10.03
CA LEU A 228 -6.89 -12.04 -10.08
C LEU A 228 -6.27 -13.43 -10.14
N THR A 229 -5.82 -13.84 -11.33
CA THR A 229 -4.97 -15.02 -11.46
C THR A 229 -3.71 -14.74 -10.66
N SER A 230 -3.64 -15.32 -9.46
CA SER A 230 -2.48 -15.26 -8.61
C SER A 230 -1.23 -15.70 -9.38
N PRO A 231 -0.05 -15.09 -9.16
CA PRO A 231 1.21 -15.55 -9.76
C PRO A 231 1.58 -16.99 -9.35
N HIS A 232 0.89 -17.58 -8.37
CA HIS A 232 1.13 -18.96 -7.92
C HIS A 232 0.80 -20.03 -8.98
N THR A 233 0.16 -19.70 -10.10
CA THR A 233 0.01 -20.65 -11.23
C THR A 233 1.31 -20.86 -12.02
N TRP A 234 2.35 -20.04 -11.83
CA TRP A 234 3.68 -20.29 -12.43
C TRP A 234 4.47 -21.40 -11.71
N LEU A 235 4.21 -21.63 -10.42
CA LEU A 235 4.91 -22.68 -9.67
C LEU A 235 4.37 -24.09 -9.95
N LEU A 236 3.17 -24.21 -10.55
CA LEU A 236 2.62 -25.50 -11.00
C LEU A 236 3.11 -25.91 -12.41
N HIS A 237 3.81 -25.03 -13.14
CA HIS A 237 4.46 -25.38 -14.41
C HIS A 237 5.96 -25.64 -14.34
N CYS A 238 6.63 -25.34 -13.21
CA CYS A 238 8.00 -25.82 -12.97
C CYS A 238 8.06 -27.23 -12.35
N GLY A 239 6.96 -27.73 -11.78
CA GLY A 239 6.88 -29.11 -11.26
C GLY A 239 6.80 -30.20 -12.34
N TRP A 240 6.47 -29.85 -13.59
CA TRP A 240 6.41 -30.79 -14.71
C TRP A 240 7.70 -30.89 -15.53
N LEU A 241 8.64 -29.97 -15.37
CA LEU A 241 9.93 -30.01 -16.07
C LEU A 241 11.04 -30.75 -15.29
N LEU A 242 10.83 -31.07 -14.02
CA LEU A 242 11.75 -31.93 -13.24
C LEU A 242 11.35 -33.41 -13.25
N ALA A 243 10.16 -33.78 -13.72
CA ALA A 243 9.71 -35.16 -13.83
C ALA A 243 10.13 -35.84 -15.16
N ILE A 244 10.52 -35.08 -16.19
CA ILE A 244 10.92 -35.65 -17.50
C ILE A 244 12.42 -36.03 -17.54
N SER A 245 13.24 -35.52 -16.62
CA SER A 245 14.68 -35.87 -16.56
C SER A 245 14.99 -37.15 -15.78
N VAL A 246 13.99 -37.82 -15.17
CA VAL A 246 14.18 -39.07 -14.41
C VAL A 246 13.68 -40.31 -15.18
N ILE A 247 12.91 -40.14 -16.27
CA ILE A 247 12.40 -41.27 -17.06
C ILE A 247 13.37 -41.72 -18.17
N TYR A 248 14.36 -40.88 -18.56
CA TYR A 248 15.39 -41.24 -19.56
C TYR A 248 16.73 -41.69 -18.95
N ARG A 249 16.71 -42.46 -17.86
CA ARG A 249 17.92 -43.15 -17.36
C ARG A 249 17.79 -44.65 -17.10
N PHE A 250 16.67 -45.27 -17.42
CA PHE A 250 16.52 -46.73 -17.45
C PHE A 250 15.56 -47.14 -18.56
N HIS A 251 16.04 -47.08 -19.80
CA HIS A 251 15.94 -48.14 -20.82
C HIS A 251 16.60 -47.69 -22.12
#